data_AF-A0A7C1UV57-F1
#
_entry.id   AF-A0A7C1UV57-F1
#
_cell.length_a   1.000
_cell.length_b   1.000
_cell.length_c   1.000
_cell.angle_alpha   90.00
_cell.angle_beta   90.00
_cell.angle_gamma   90.00
#
_symmetry.space_group_name_H-M   'P 1'
#
loop_
_entity.id
_entity.type
_entity.pdbx_description
1 polymer ?
#
loop_
_entity_poly.entity_id
_entity_poly.type
_entity_poly.pdbx_seq_one_letter_code
_entity_poly.pdbx_strand_id
1 'polypeptide(L)'
;MSRFFLADLHIHTCLSPCAELEMLPEFIVERAQELGLQIIAVTDHNSAENAAAVVNAARGTGITVLPGMEVQTREEVHLLALFDTLE
;
A
#
# COMPACT_ATOMS: atom_id res chain seq x y z
N MET A 1 5.00 2.05 -27.20
CA MET A 1 5.29 3.28 -26.43
C MET A 1 5.23 2.92 -24.96
N SER A 2 6.23 3.34 -24.17
CA SER A 2 6.18 3.23 -22.71
C SER A 2 5.24 4.29 -22.14
N ARG A 3 4.57 3.96 -21.02
CA ARG A 3 3.72 4.87 -20.26
C ARG A 3 4.35 5.07 -18.88
N PHE A 4 4.33 6.31 -18.39
CA PHE A 4 4.79 6.64 -17.05
C PHE A 4 3.62 6.58 -16.07
N PHE A 5 3.91 6.14 -14.85
CA PHE A 5 2.98 6.12 -13.74
C PHE A 5 3.59 6.85 -12.54
N LEU A 6 2.79 7.69 -11.87
CA LEU A 6 3.15 8.20 -10.56
C LEU A 6 2.71 7.18 -9.51
N ALA A 7 3.65 6.76 -8.65
CA ALA A 7 3.41 5.68 -7.72
C ALA A 7 4.11 5.89 -6.38
N ASP A 8 3.49 5.38 -5.32
CA ASP A 8 4.10 5.20 -4.01
C ASP A 8 4.04 3.72 -3.63
N LEU A 9 5.21 3.09 -3.47
CA LEU A 9 5.32 1.65 -3.29
C LEU A 9 5.65 1.26 -1.84
N HIS A 10 5.59 2.19 -0.90
CA HIS A 10 5.92 1.95 0.50
C HIS A 10 4.93 2.66 1.43
N ILE A 11 3.71 2.12 1.54
CA ILE A 11 2.66 2.67 2.39
C ILE A 11 2.32 1.68 3.50
N HIS A 12 2.36 2.16 4.75
CA HIS A 12 1.85 1.43 5.90
C HIS A 12 0.40 1.84 6.18
N THR A 13 -0.37 0.92 6.73
CA THR A 13 -1.76 1.15 7.14
C THR A 13 -1.88 1.16 8.67
N CYS A 14 -3.11 1.33 9.15
CA CYS A 14 -3.45 1.21 10.56
C CYS A 14 -3.11 -0.15 11.20
N LEU A 15 -2.75 -1.18 10.41
CA LEU A 15 -2.29 -2.47 10.92
C LEU A 15 -0.84 -2.43 11.43
N SER A 16 -0.02 -1.52 10.90
CA SER A 16 1.38 -1.40 11.29
C SER A 16 1.55 -0.79 12.68
N PRO A 17 2.60 -1.14 13.44
CA PRO A 17 2.87 -0.55 14.76
C PRO A 17 3.09 0.98 14.75
N CYS A 18 3.46 1.55 13.61
CA CYS A 18 3.63 2.99 13.40
C CYS A 18 2.33 3.71 13.01
N ALA A 19 1.17 3.07 13.18
CA ALA A 19 -0.12 3.57 12.75
C ALA A 19 -0.55 4.89 13.42
N GLU A 20 -1.14 5.76 12.59
CA GLU A 20 -1.92 6.94 12.99
C GLU A 20 -3.34 6.84 12.41
N LEU A 21 -4.25 7.75 12.83
CA LEU A 21 -5.66 7.67 12.44
C LEU A 21 -5.87 7.87 10.93
N GLU A 22 -4.99 8.63 10.32
CA GLU A 22 -4.96 8.97 8.90
C GLU A 22 -4.53 7.78 8.02
N MET A 23 -4.07 6.69 8.63
CA MET A 23 -3.60 5.48 7.93
C MET A 23 -4.70 4.43 7.73
N LEU A 24 -5.97 4.83 7.88
CA LEU A 24 -7.12 4.00 7.51
C LEU A 24 -7.21 3.83 5.98
N PRO A 25 -7.69 2.67 5.49
CA PRO A 25 -7.77 2.39 4.06
C PRO A 25 -8.41 3.49 3.20
N GLU A 26 -9.51 4.08 3.67
CA GLU A 26 -10.23 5.13 2.94
C GLU A 26 -9.41 6.40 2.81
N PHE A 27 -8.73 6.82 3.88
CA PHE A 27 -7.91 8.03 3.90
C PHE A 27 -6.63 7.87 3.09
N ILE A 28 -6.04 6.67 3.06
CA ILE A 28 -4.89 6.36 2.18
C ILE A 28 -5.28 6.55 0.72
N VAL A 29 -6.44 5.99 0.31
CA VAL A 29 -6.93 6.10 -1.07
C VAL A 29 -7.29 7.54 -1.43
N GLU A 30 -8.01 8.25 -0.56
CA GLU A 30 -8.34 9.67 -0.74
C GLU A 30 -7.06 10.50 -0.95
N ARG A 31 -6.06 10.32 -0.08
CA ARG A 31 -4.79 11.03 -0.16
C ARG A 31 -4.03 10.71 -1.44
N ALA A 32 -4.03 9.44 -1.87
CA ALA A 32 -3.42 9.03 -3.13
C ALA A 32 -4.06 9.73 -4.34
N GLN A 33 -5.38 9.89 -4.34
CA GLN A 33 -6.10 10.63 -5.40
C GLN A 33 -5.75 12.11 -5.40
N GLU A 34 -5.70 12.77 -4.24
CA GLU A 34 -5.29 14.18 -4.13
C GLU A 34 -3.89 14.43 -4.68
N LEU A 35 -2.98 13.48 -4.44
CA LEU A 35 -1.60 13.53 -4.93
C LEU A 35 -1.46 13.14 -6.40
N GLY A 36 -2.54 12.69 -7.05
CA GLY A 36 -2.53 12.23 -8.44
C GLY A 36 -1.73 10.94 -8.66
N LEU A 37 -1.55 10.13 -7.60
CA LEU A 37 -0.97 8.80 -7.73
C LEU A 37 -1.87 7.92 -8.61
N GLN A 38 -1.27 6.96 -9.29
CA GLN A 38 -1.98 5.99 -10.14
C GLN A 38 -1.82 4.57 -9.61
N ILE A 39 -0.72 4.32 -8.89
CA ILE A 39 -0.39 3.03 -8.31
C ILE A 39 0.07 3.28 -6.87
N ILE A 40 -0.46 2.52 -5.93
CA ILE A 40 0.05 2.46 -4.57
C ILE A 40 0.37 1.02 -4.17
N ALA A 41 1.29 0.80 -3.23
CA ALA A 41 1.48 -0.51 -2.61
C ALA A 41 1.31 -0.44 -1.10
N VAL A 42 0.55 -1.40 -0.55
CA VAL A 42 0.40 -1.58 0.89
C VAL A 42 1.45 -2.54 1.38
N THR A 43 2.33 -2.08 2.27
CA THR A 43 3.50 -2.82 2.73
C THR A 43 3.62 -2.76 4.24
N ASP A 44 2.60 -3.23 4.96
CA ASP A 44 2.63 -3.26 6.42
C ASP A 44 3.80 -4.10 6.97
N HIS A 45 4.25 -3.77 8.18
CA HIS A 45 5.35 -4.47 8.84
C HIS A 45 5.02 -5.95 9.04
N ASN A 46 5.73 -6.83 8.31
CA ASN A 46 5.61 -8.29 8.38
C ASN A 46 4.17 -8.83 8.23
N SER A 47 3.26 -8.06 7.62
CA SER A 47 1.88 -8.47 7.35
C SER A 47 1.37 -7.89 6.03
N ALA A 48 0.48 -8.62 5.37
CA ALA A 48 -0.24 -8.17 4.17
C ALA A 48 -1.76 -8.14 4.40
N GLU A 49 -2.22 -8.39 5.63
CA GLU A 49 -3.63 -8.66 5.93
C GLU A 49 -4.55 -7.47 5.64
N ASN A 50 -4.03 -6.23 5.69
CA ASN A 50 -4.84 -5.04 5.40
C ASN A 50 -4.85 -4.65 3.91
N ALA A 51 -4.06 -5.31 3.05
CA ALA A 51 -4.02 -4.98 1.63
C ALA A 51 -5.39 -5.15 0.96
N ALA A 52 -6.14 -6.20 1.33
CA ALA A 52 -7.49 -6.43 0.79
C ALA A 52 -8.46 -5.29 1.15
N ALA A 53 -8.34 -4.70 2.33
CA ALA A 53 -9.17 -3.57 2.74
C ALA A 53 -8.88 -2.32 1.89
N VAL A 54 -7.61 -2.02 1.62
CA VAL A 54 -7.22 -0.89 0.76
C VAL A 54 -7.61 -1.11 -0.70
N VAL A 55 -7.46 -2.34 -1.21
CA VAL A 55 -7.99 -2.73 -2.54
C VAL A 55 -9.50 -2.49 -2.62
N ASN A 56 -10.24 -2.84 -1.58
CA ASN A 56 -11.68 -2.61 -1.53
C ASN A 56 -12.03 -1.11 -1.44
N ALA A 57 -11.29 -0.33 -0.65
CA ALA A 57 -11.46 1.13 -0.56
C ALA A 57 -11.16 1.85 -1.88
N ALA A 58 -10.23 1.33 -2.68
CA ALA A 58 -9.88 1.87 -3.99
C ALA A 58 -10.89 1.53 -5.10
N ARG A 59 -11.88 0.66 -4.84
CA ARG A 59 -12.88 0.28 -5.86
C ARG A 59 -13.65 1.50 -6.36
N GLY A 60 -13.73 1.65 -7.69
CA GLY A 60 -14.39 2.78 -8.33
C GLY A 60 -13.53 4.04 -8.43
N THR A 61 -12.33 4.03 -7.87
CA THR A 61 -11.32 5.08 -8.09
C THR A 61 -10.43 4.75 -9.29
N GLY A 62 -9.52 5.67 -9.64
CA GLY A 62 -8.48 5.43 -10.65
C GLY A 62 -7.19 4.83 -10.08
N ILE A 63 -7.16 4.49 -8.78
CA ILE A 63 -5.96 3.99 -8.09
C ILE A 63 -5.85 2.47 -8.25
N THR A 64 -4.70 2.01 -8.70
CA THR A 64 -4.33 0.58 -8.62
C THR A 64 -3.61 0.33 -7.30
N VAL A 65 -4.06 -0.66 -6.53
CA VAL A 65 -3.43 -1.04 -5.26
C VAL A 65 -2.69 -2.36 -5.47
N LEU A 66 -1.40 -2.38 -5.18
CA LEU A 66 -0.59 -3.58 -5.13
C LEU A 66 -0.52 -4.10 -3.69
N PRO A 67 -0.82 -5.38 -3.44
CA PRO A 67 -0.52 -6.00 -2.17
C PRO A 67 1.00 -6.13 -2.00
N GLY A 68 1.46 -6.03 -0.77
CA GLY A 68 2.86 -6.13 -0.43
C GLY A 68 3.07 -6.31 1.07
N MET A 69 4.33 -6.31 1.47
CA MET A 69 4.77 -6.43 2.86
C MET A 69 6.13 -5.77 3.01
N GLU A 70 6.35 -5.02 4.09
CA GLU A 70 7.69 -4.66 4.52
C GLU A 70 8.20 -5.76 5.46
N VAL A 71 9.04 -6.64 4.91
CA VAL A 71 9.65 -7.76 5.64
C VAL A 71 10.87 -7.26 6.39
N GLN A 72 10.91 -7.47 7.69
CA GLN A 72 12.05 -7.18 8.55
C GLN A 72 12.80 -8.48 8.86
N THR A 73 14.08 -8.51 8.53
CA THR A 73 14.99 -9.61 8.87
C THR A 73 15.44 -9.51 10.34
N ARG A 74 16.04 -10.58 10.86
CA ARG A 74 16.60 -10.59 12.23
C ARG A 74 17.79 -9.64 12.39
N GLU A 75 18.43 -9.30 11.29
CA GLU A 75 19.53 -8.36 11.18
C GLU A 75 19.06 -6.91 11.01
N GLU A 76 17.75 -6.65 11.16
CA GLU A 76 17.13 -5.32 11.04
C GLU A 76 17.21 -4.72 9.62
N VAL A 77 17.37 -5.57 8.61
CA VAL A 77 17.22 -5.18 7.19
C VAL A 77 15.75 -5.23 6.80
N HIS A 78 15.26 -4.15 6.20
CA HIS A 78 13.89 -4.02 5.71
C HIS A 78 13.84 -4.23 4.19
N LEU A 79 12.88 -5.02 3.73
CA LEU A 79 12.70 -5.40 2.34
C LEU A 79 11.24 -5.21 1.94
N LEU A 80 10.99 -4.51 0.84
CA LEU A 80 9.67 -4.45 0.24
C LEU A 80 9.45 -5.67 -0.66
N ALA A 81 8.50 -6.50 -0.27
CA ALA A 81 7.97 -7.56 -1.11
C ALA A 81 6.66 -7.06 -1.74
N LEU A 82 6.60 -7.03 -3.08
CA LEU A 82 5.38 -6.68 -3.82
C LEU A 82 4.81 -7.94 -4.44
N PHE A 83 3.49 -8.10 -4.32
CA PHE A 83 2.75 -9.24 -4.83
C PHE A 83 1.88 -8.81 -6.01
N ASP A 84 1.68 -9.72 -6.96
CA ASP A 84 0.84 -9.52 -8.14
C ASP A 84 -0.65 -9.72 -7.84
N THR A 85 -0.98 -10.53 -6.83
CA THR A 85 -2.35 -10.81 -6.39
C THR A 85 -2.48 -10.88 -4.86
N LEU A 86 -3.72 -10.98 -4.38
CA LEU A 86 -4.05 -11.18 -2.96
C LEU A 86 -4.02 -12.67 -2.54
N GLU A 87 -3.87 -13.60 -3.49
CA GLU A 87 -3.93 -15.06 -3.27
C GLU A 87 -2.55 -15.70 -3.08
#